data_AF-A0ABC9QM29-F1
#
_entry.id   AF-A0ABC9QM29-F1
#
_cell.length_a   1.000
_cell.length_b   1.000
_cell.length_c   1.000
_cell.angle_alpha   90.00
_cell.angle_beta   90.00
_cell.angle_gamma   90.00
#
_symmetry.space_group_name_H-M   'P 1'
#
loop_
_entity.id
_entity.type
_entity.pdbx_description
1 polymer ?
#
loop_
_entity_poly.entity_id
_entity_poly.type
_entity_poly.pdbx_seq_one_letter_code
_entity_poly.pdbx_strand_id
1 'polypeptide(L)'
;MKKIFISFVVLATCLWAKNIAYTDEVVSLYLNKDDTKVIGRLLPTNPFEVLKSENNKVLLKIDGYVNPKAPSVIYFNDSQRIIVAAFSKNTKLNFSQRVAGKDGKWDKVSLEIWADKKEFAKDNKEMLNRAKELFVNNCGICHAIHKEKEFTANAWPAIFRSMADRTGIDKKDRWLVIEYLQKNAKDFKTK
;
A
#
# COMPACT_ATOMS: atom_id res chain seq x y z
N MET A 1 -22.08 56.58 -27.68
CA MET A 1 -21.65 55.19 -27.90
C MET A 1 -20.80 54.74 -26.71
N LYS A 2 -21.39 54.06 -25.71
CA LYS A 2 -20.69 53.59 -24.50
C LYS A 2 -20.02 52.25 -24.78
N LYS A 3 -18.69 52.18 -24.70
CA LYS A 3 -17.93 50.93 -24.78
C LYS A 3 -17.83 50.33 -23.39
N ILE A 4 -18.48 49.18 -23.16
CA ILE A 4 -18.38 48.39 -21.94
C ILE A 4 -17.17 47.47 -22.12
N PHE A 5 -16.12 47.68 -21.31
CA PHE A 5 -15.01 46.74 -21.18
C PHE A 5 -15.43 45.65 -20.19
N ILE A 6 -15.67 44.44 -20.68
CA ILE A 6 -15.85 43.24 -19.85
C ILE A 6 -14.45 42.69 -19.57
N SER A 7 -13.97 42.88 -18.34
CA SER A 7 -12.73 42.25 -17.86
C SER A 7 -13.03 40.79 -17.50
N PHE A 8 -12.47 39.86 -18.26
CA PHE A 8 -12.50 38.43 -17.96
C PHE A 8 -11.47 38.13 -16.87
N VAL A 9 -11.94 37.97 -15.63
CA VAL A 9 -11.12 37.40 -14.55
C VAL A 9 -11.08 35.88 -14.75
N VAL A 10 -9.97 35.38 -15.28
CA VAL A 10 -9.70 33.95 -15.37
C VAL A 10 -9.31 33.45 -13.99
N LEU A 11 -10.25 32.79 -13.32
CA LEU A 11 -10.02 32.08 -12.07
C LEU A 11 -9.22 30.80 -12.39
N ALA A 12 -7.88 30.86 -12.25
CA ALA A 12 -7.02 29.71 -12.44
C ALA A 12 -7.20 28.72 -11.27
N THR A 13 -8.04 27.71 -11.46
CA THR A 13 -8.11 26.56 -10.56
C THR A 13 -6.87 25.70 -10.78
N CYS A 14 -5.86 25.83 -9.90
CA CYS A 14 -4.75 24.89 -9.87
C CYS A 14 -5.28 23.51 -9.44
N LEU A 15 -5.57 22.65 -10.42
CA LEU A 15 -5.75 21.22 -10.21
C LEU A 15 -4.37 20.64 -9.89
N TRP A 16 -4.05 20.51 -8.59
CA TRP A 16 -2.86 19.77 -8.16
C TRP A 16 -3.07 18.30 -8.54
N ALA A 17 -2.29 17.80 -9.50
CA ALA A 17 -2.28 16.39 -9.83
C ALA A 17 -1.83 15.59 -8.59
N LYS A 18 -2.61 14.58 -8.21
CA LYS A 18 -2.21 13.66 -7.13
C LYS A 18 -0.95 12.93 -7.56
N ASN A 19 0.13 13.12 -6.81
CA ASN A 19 1.39 12.40 -7.04
C ASN A 19 1.29 10.99 -6.45
N ILE A 20 0.51 10.13 -7.12
CA ILE A 20 0.39 8.72 -6.76
C ILE A 20 1.69 7.99 -7.10
N ALA A 21 2.17 7.21 -6.15
CA ALA A 21 3.41 6.50 -6.20
C ALA A 21 3.27 5.09 -5.60
N TYR A 22 4.21 4.23 -5.95
CA TYR A 22 4.28 2.83 -5.55
C TYR A 22 5.73 2.45 -5.21
N THR A 23 5.89 1.34 -4.50
CA THR A 23 7.20 0.75 -4.18
C THR A 23 7.11 -0.76 -4.27
N ASP A 24 8.18 -1.42 -4.71
CA ASP A 24 8.34 -2.87 -4.67
C ASP A 24 9.01 -3.35 -3.37
N GLU A 25 9.47 -2.42 -2.52
CA GLU A 25 10.12 -2.69 -1.24
C GLU A 25 9.19 -2.42 -0.04
N VAL A 26 9.54 -3.00 1.11
CA VAL A 26 8.95 -2.61 2.38
C VAL A 26 9.60 -1.30 2.84
N VAL A 27 8.79 -0.29 3.11
CA VAL A 27 9.26 1.05 3.53
C VAL A 27 8.99 1.28 5.01
N SER A 28 9.99 1.74 5.76
CA SER A 28 9.83 2.09 7.18
C SER A 28 9.00 3.36 7.35
N LEU A 29 8.13 3.35 8.35
CA LEU A 29 7.26 4.48 8.70
C LEU A 29 7.63 5.07 10.07
N TYR A 30 7.45 6.37 10.21
CA TYR A 30 7.87 7.23 11.32
C TYR A 30 6.74 8.21 11.69
N LEU A 31 6.61 8.59 12.97
CA LEU A 31 5.62 9.60 13.37
C LEU A 31 6.06 11.00 12.91
N ASN A 32 7.35 11.30 13.03
CA ASN A 32 7.94 12.58 12.64
C ASN A 32 9.13 12.38 11.69
N LYS A 33 9.49 13.43 10.96
CA LYS A 33 10.60 13.40 9.99
C LYS A 33 11.97 13.11 10.63
N ASP A 34 12.18 13.59 11.85
CA ASP A 34 13.46 13.46 12.55
C ASP A 34 13.54 12.20 13.42
N ASP A 35 12.47 11.39 13.48
CA ASP A 35 12.44 10.17 14.25
C ASP A 35 13.35 9.10 13.61
N THR A 36 14.12 8.41 14.46
CA THR A 36 14.92 7.24 14.07
C THR A 36 14.21 5.93 14.39
N LYS A 37 13.23 5.96 15.29
CA LYS A 37 12.45 4.80 15.69
C LYS A 37 11.39 4.49 14.65
N VAL A 38 11.53 3.34 13.99
CA VAL A 38 10.51 2.80 13.09
C VAL A 38 9.26 2.41 13.91
N ILE A 39 8.11 2.96 13.55
CA ILE A 39 6.82 2.69 14.22
C ILE A 39 5.89 1.80 13.40
N GLY A 40 6.23 1.58 12.13
CA GLY A 40 5.44 0.79 11.21
C GLY A 40 6.14 0.55 9.88
N ARG A 41 5.46 -0.17 9.00
CA ARG A 41 5.94 -0.54 7.68
C ARG A 41 4.81 -0.39 6.67
N LEU A 42 5.11 0.27 5.56
CA LEU A 42 4.32 0.25 4.34
C LEU A 42 4.76 -0.96 3.51
N LEU A 43 3.78 -1.74 3.05
CA LEU A 43 4.06 -2.92 2.23
C LEU A 43 4.04 -2.59 0.72
N PRO A 44 4.76 -3.35 -0.11
CA PRO A 44 4.91 -3.13 -1.56
C PRO A 44 3.58 -3.00 -2.33
N THR A 45 3.60 -2.61 -3.59
CA THR A 45 2.44 -2.68 -4.52
C THR A 45 1.20 -1.84 -4.14
N ASN A 46 1.24 -1.13 -3.01
CA ASN A 46 0.14 -0.30 -2.53
C ASN A 46 0.31 1.15 -2.98
N PRO A 47 -0.76 1.79 -3.49
CA PRO A 47 -0.70 3.19 -3.85
C PRO A 47 -0.64 4.08 -2.62
N PHE A 48 0.17 5.12 -2.69
CA PHE A 48 0.21 6.22 -1.74
C PHE A 48 0.44 7.53 -2.49
N GLU A 49 0.10 8.65 -1.87
CA GLU A 49 0.37 9.98 -2.41
C GLU A 49 1.58 10.60 -1.72
N VAL A 50 2.52 11.13 -2.49
CA VAL A 50 3.66 11.88 -1.94
C VAL A 50 3.24 13.34 -1.73
N LEU A 51 3.11 13.73 -0.46
CA LEU A 51 2.71 15.10 -0.08
C LEU A 51 3.90 16.04 -0.01
N LYS A 52 5.02 15.56 0.53
CA LYS A 52 6.23 16.37 0.75
C LYS A 52 7.47 15.49 0.75
N SER A 53 8.58 16.00 0.23
CA SER A 53 9.91 15.37 0.35
C SER A 53 10.87 16.30 1.08
N GLU A 54 11.54 15.80 2.12
CA GLU A 54 12.55 16.54 2.90
C GLU A 54 13.75 15.63 3.17
N ASN A 55 14.93 15.98 2.65
CA ASN A 55 16.17 15.21 2.83
C ASN A 55 15.97 13.71 2.49
N ASN A 56 16.17 12.84 3.48
CA ASN A 56 16.05 11.38 3.38
C ASN A 56 14.66 10.86 3.78
N LYS A 57 13.69 11.74 3.97
CA LYS A 57 12.34 11.40 4.42
C LYS A 57 11.29 11.99 3.48
N VAL A 58 10.12 11.36 3.47
CA VAL A 58 9.00 11.75 2.64
C VAL A 58 7.72 11.66 3.47
N LEU A 59 6.87 12.68 3.40
CA LEU A 59 5.52 12.64 3.97
C LEU A 59 4.59 12.01 2.94
N LEU A 60 4.00 10.89 3.33
CA LEU A 60 3.08 10.12 2.51
C LEU A 60 1.66 10.27 3.04
N LYS A 61 0.68 10.28 2.14
CA LYS A 61 -0.72 10.01 2.45
C LYS A 61 -1.09 8.60 2.00
N ILE A 62 -1.58 7.81 2.94
CA ILE A 62 -1.98 6.42 2.75
C ILE A 62 -3.49 6.31 2.98
N ASP A 63 -4.20 5.86 1.95
CA ASP A 63 -5.64 5.59 2.03
C ASP A 63 -5.90 4.08 2.16
N GLY A 64 -6.87 3.70 2.98
CA GLY A 64 -7.26 2.30 3.13
C GLY A 64 -8.39 2.10 4.14
N TYR A 65 -8.42 0.90 4.72
CA TYR A 65 -9.47 0.49 5.65
C TYR A 65 -8.87 0.00 6.96
N VAL A 66 -9.45 0.39 8.09
CA VAL A 66 -9.04 -0.08 9.41
C VAL A 66 -10.16 -0.91 10.01
N ASN A 67 -9.82 -2.11 10.47
CA ASN A 67 -10.73 -2.87 11.32
C ASN A 67 -10.65 -2.30 12.75
N PRO A 68 -11.75 -1.85 13.38
CA PRO A 68 -11.70 -1.31 14.74
C PRO A 68 -11.13 -2.30 15.78
N LYS A 69 -11.19 -3.61 15.53
CA LYS A 69 -10.57 -4.65 16.36
C LYS A 69 -9.06 -4.82 16.13
N ALA A 70 -8.51 -4.21 15.10
CA ALA A 70 -7.08 -4.22 14.75
C ALA A 70 -6.65 -2.82 14.27
N PRO A 71 -6.67 -1.80 15.14
CA PRO A 71 -6.50 -0.39 14.76
C PRO A 71 -5.08 -0.05 14.27
N SER A 72 -4.11 -0.94 14.51
CA SER A 72 -2.70 -0.77 14.11
C SER A 72 -2.41 -1.27 12.69
N VAL A 73 -3.43 -1.60 11.89
CA VAL A 73 -3.25 -2.11 10.52
C VAL A 73 -4.21 -1.42 9.57
N ILE A 74 -3.67 -0.92 8.46
CA ILE A 74 -4.42 -0.39 7.33
C ILE A 74 -4.45 -1.48 6.25
N TYR A 75 -5.64 -1.77 5.76
CA TYR A 75 -5.92 -2.78 4.75
C TYR A 75 -6.33 -2.14 3.42
N PHE A 76 -6.13 -2.89 2.33
CA PHE A 76 -6.36 -2.43 0.97
C PHE A 76 -7.85 -2.22 0.68
N ASN A 77 -8.71 -3.14 1.08
CA ASN A 77 -10.16 -3.07 0.89
C ASN A 77 -10.91 -3.43 2.19
N ASP A 78 -12.24 -3.42 2.13
CA ASP A 78 -13.15 -3.62 3.27
C ASP A 78 -13.60 -5.08 3.46
N SER A 79 -12.87 -6.05 2.90
CA SER A 79 -13.29 -7.46 2.98
C SER A 79 -12.13 -8.43 3.22
N GLN A 80 -10.94 -8.10 2.77
CA GLN A 80 -9.78 -8.99 2.77
C GLN A 80 -8.63 -8.40 3.56
N ARG A 81 -7.86 -9.28 4.22
CA ARG A 81 -6.69 -8.92 5.03
C ARG A 81 -5.45 -8.75 4.15
N ILE A 82 -5.57 -7.89 3.15
CA ILE A 82 -4.47 -7.45 2.29
C ILE A 82 -3.92 -6.18 2.93
N ILE A 83 -2.73 -6.26 3.52
CA ILE A 83 -2.19 -5.19 4.35
C ILE A 83 -1.56 -4.13 3.45
N VAL A 84 -1.93 -2.86 3.66
CA VAL A 84 -1.25 -1.70 3.07
C VAL A 84 -0.11 -1.26 3.98
N ALA A 85 -0.41 -1.07 5.27
CA ALA A 85 0.57 -0.69 6.27
C ALA A 85 0.24 -1.32 7.61
N ALA A 86 1.28 -1.68 8.37
CA ALA A 86 1.16 -2.22 9.71
C ALA A 86 2.05 -1.44 10.69
N PHE A 87 1.51 -1.19 11.88
CA PHE A 87 2.13 -0.37 12.91
C PHE A 87 2.30 -1.16 14.20
N SER A 88 3.22 -0.72 15.06
CA SER A 88 3.36 -1.25 16.40
C SER A 88 2.05 -1.08 17.20
N LYS A 89 1.69 -2.08 18.03
CA LYS A 89 0.36 -2.18 18.66
C LYS A 89 -0.07 -0.95 19.48
N ASN A 90 0.87 -0.21 20.04
CA ASN A 90 0.61 0.96 20.89
C ASN A 90 0.88 2.30 20.19
N THR A 91 1.11 2.30 18.87
CA THR A 91 1.30 3.54 18.12
C THR A 91 -0.02 4.30 18.04
N LYS A 92 -0.06 5.52 18.56
CA LYS A 92 -1.20 6.42 18.39
C LYS A 92 -1.18 6.99 16.97
N LEU A 93 -2.08 6.50 16.12
CA LEU A 93 -2.23 6.96 14.73
C LEU A 93 -3.28 8.09 14.65
N ASN A 94 -2.88 9.23 14.09
CA ASN A 94 -3.78 10.35 13.85
C ASN A 94 -4.24 10.32 12.39
N PHE A 95 -5.43 9.77 12.16
CA PHE A 95 -6.01 9.70 10.82
C PHE A 95 -6.54 11.09 10.41
N SER A 96 -6.12 11.59 9.25
CA SER A 96 -6.59 12.87 8.71
C SER A 96 -8.05 12.80 8.26
N GLN A 97 -8.51 11.60 7.88
CA GLN A 97 -9.92 11.31 7.61
C GLN A 97 -10.30 9.93 8.15
N ARG A 98 -11.52 9.81 8.66
CA ARG A 98 -12.10 8.53 9.08
C ARG A 98 -13.61 8.54 8.82
N VAL A 99 -14.09 7.52 8.12
CA VAL A 99 -15.52 7.28 7.88
C VAL A 99 -15.85 5.88 8.38
N ALA A 100 -16.76 5.80 9.35
CA ALA A 100 -17.16 4.52 9.93
C ALA A 100 -17.86 3.63 8.89
N GLY A 101 -17.52 2.34 8.88
CA GLY A 101 -18.21 1.35 8.05
C GLY A 101 -19.60 1.02 8.60
N LYS A 102 -20.53 0.65 7.70
CA LYS A 102 -21.96 0.41 8.04
C LYS A 102 -22.17 -0.67 9.11
N ASP A 103 -21.30 -1.67 9.17
CA ASP A 103 -21.42 -2.83 10.07
C ASP A 103 -20.47 -2.77 11.28
N GLY A 104 -19.94 -1.57 11.59
CA GLY A 104 -18.91 -1.40 12.62
C GLY A 104 -17.59 -2.11 12.29
N LYS A 105 -17.37 -2.41 11.01
CA LYS A 105 -16.16 -3.02 10.46
C LYS A 105 -15.67 -2.14 9.31
N TRP A 106 -14.35 -2.10 9.15
CA TRP A 106 -13.67 -1.46 8.01
C TRP A 106 -13.97 0.02 7.86
N ASP A 107 -13.53 0.81 8.85
CA ASP A 107 -13.54 2.26 8.73
C ASP A 107 -12.63 2.65 7.57
N LYS A 108 -13.15 3.43 6.62
CA LYS A 108 -12.34 4.02 5.56
C LYS A 108 -11.51 5.15 6.17
N VAL A 109 -10.20 5.13 5.97
CA VAL A 109 -9.28 6.07 6.60
C VAL A 109 -8.27 6.64 5.60
N SER A 110 -7.78 7.83 5.94
CA SER A 110 -6.61 8.46 5.34
C SER A 110 -5.62 8.77 6.45
N LEU A 111 -4.35 8.41 6.26
CA LEU A 111 -3.27 8.64 7.22
C LEU A 111 -2.12 9.39 6.55
N GLU A 112 -1.67 10.47 7.18
CA GLU A 112 -0.43 11.15 6.80
C GLU A 112 0.70 10.67 7.72
N ILE A 113 1.80 10.20 7.15
CA ILE A 113 2.89 9.56 7.89
C ILE A 113 4.23 9.76 7.20
N TRP A 114 5.30 9.89 7.98
CA TRP A 114 6.65 9.99 7.44
C TRP A 114 7.19 8.62 7.08
N ALA A 115 7.97 8.56 6.01
CA ALA A 115 8.59 7.33 5.51
C ALA A 115 10.02 7.60 5.05
N ASP A 116 10.83 6.53 4.95
CA ASP A 116 12.13 6.62 4.28
C ASP A 116 11.93 6.96 2.80
N LYS A 117 12.71 7.92 2.31
CA LYS A 117 12.73 8.26 0.89
C LYS A 117 13.39 7.11 0.11
N LYS A 118 12.72 6.67 -0.94
CA LYS A 118 13.18 5.65 -1.89
C LYS A 118 12.88 6.13 -3.31
N GLU A 119 13.38 5.39 -4.29
CA GLU A 119 12.88 5.50 -5.65
C GLU A 119 11.48 4.90 -5.70
N PHE A 120 10.49 5.74 -6.04
CA PHE A 120 9.10 5.32 -6.13
C PHE A 120 8.65 5.27 -7.59
N ALA A 121 7.91 4.22 -7.94
CA ALA A 121 7.34 4.03 -9.26
C ALA A 121 6.03 4.81 -9.43
N LYS A 122 5.71 5.18 -10.68
CA LYS A 122 4.45 5.86 -11.02
C LYS A 122 3.26 4.90 -11.18
N ASP A 123 3.55 3.61 -11.38
CA ASP A 123 2.59 2.52 -11.44
C ASP A 123 3.14 1.26 -10.78
N ASN A 124 2.33 0.20 -10.70
CA ASN A 124 2.71 -1.07 -10.09
C ASN A 124 2.93 -2.21 -11.10
N LYS A 125 2.97 -1.94 -12.42
CA LYS A 125 3.00 -2.99 -13.43
C LYS A 125 4.30 -3.78 -13.38
N GLU A 126 5.44 -3.09 -13.38
CA GLU A 126 6.76 -3.74 -13.38
C GLU A 126 7.00 -4.53 -12.08
N MET A 127 6.62 -3.97 -10.93
CA MET A 127 6.75 -4.67 -9.65
C MET A 127 5.86 -5.91 -9.56
N LEU A 128 4.64 -5.86 -10.10
CA LEU A 128 3.76 -7.03 -10.13
C LEU A 128 4.28 -8.10 -11.11
N ASN A 129 4.90 -7.70 -12.23
CA ASN A 129 5.58 -8.62 -13.13
C ASN A 129 6.76 -9.30 -12.43
N ARG A 130 7.62 -8.54 -11.74
CA ARG A 130 8.71 -9.08 -10.93
C ARG A 130 8.20 -10.06 -9.86
N ALA A 131 7.12 -9.71 -9.17
CA ALA A 131 6.51 -10.58 -8.17
C ALA A 131 6.02 -11.91 -8.77
N LYS A 132 5.41 -11.85 -9.96
CA LYS A 132 4.98 -13.02 -10.72
C LYS A 132 6.17 -13.90 -11.13
N GLU A 133 7.23 -13.31 -11.66
CA GLU A 133 8.44 -14.04 -12.05
C GLU A 133 9.09 -14.72 -10.84
N LEU A 134 9.22 -14.02 -9.71
CA LEU A 134 9.70 -14.61 -8.47
C LEU A 134 8.85 -15.80 -8.05
N PHE A 135 7.52 -15.71 -8.13
CA PHE A 135 6.63 -16.81 -7.81
C PHE A 135 6.78 -18.00 -8.78
N VAL A 136 6.64 -17.76 -10.08
CA VAL A 136 6.65 -18.81 -11.12
C VAL A 136 7.99 -19.55 -11.16
N ASN A 137 9.10 -18.81 -11.11
CA ASN A 137 10.43 -19.38 -11.28
C ASN A 137 10.92 -20.14 -10.03
N ASN A 138 10.32 -19.89 -8.85
CA ASN A 138 10.81 -20.47 -7.61
C ASN A 138 9.84 -21.48 -6.95
N CYS A 139 8.54 -21.36 -7.19
CA CYS A 139 7.54 -22.23 -6.55
C CYS A 139 7.15 -23.46 -7.38
N GLY A 140 7.60 -23.54 -8.64
CA GLY A 140 7.38 -24.69 -9.53
C GLY A 140 8.55 -25.68 -9.61
N ILE A 141 9.64 -25.45 -8.86
CA ILE A 141 10.87 -26.26 -8.97
C ILE A 141 10.70 -27.66 -8.37
N CYS A 142 10.02 -27.79 -7.23
CA CYS A 142 9.94 -29.04 -6.48
C CYS A 142 8.64 -29.84 -6.74
N HIS A 143 7.58 -29.17 -7.16
CA HIS A 143 6.27 -29.76 -7.46
C HIS A 143 5.51 -28.83 -8.42
N ALA A 144 4.34 -29.27 -8.89
CA ALA A 144 3.46 -28.41 -9.68
C ALA A 144 3.11 -27.14 -8.90
N ILE A 145 3.27 -25.98 -9.54
CA ILE A 145 2.98 -24.70 -8.92
C ILE A 145 1.47 -24.53 -8.71
N HIS A 146 1.10 -24.03 -7.53
CA HIS A 146 -0.29 -23.64 -7.25
C HIS A 146 -0.69 -22.45 -8.12
N LYS A 147 -1.88 -22.53 -8.73
CA LYS A 147 -2.40 -21.40 -9.53
C LYS A 147 -2.78 -20.26 -8.60
N GLU A 148 -2.62 -19.01 -9.04
CA GLU A 148 -2.92 -17.80 -8.25
C GLU A 148 -4.39 -17.77 -7.77
N LYS A 149 -5.29 -18.38 -8.54
CA LYS A 149 -6.73 -18.50 -8.25
C LYS A 149 -7.12 -19.74 -7.41
N GLU A 150 -6.16 -20.49 -6.88
CA GLU A 150 -6.46 -21.69 -6.08
C GLU A 150 -6.94 -21.31 -4.66
N PHE A 151 -6.28 -20.32 -4.05
CA PHE A 151 -6.53 -19.92 -2.67
C PHE A 151 -7.16 -18.53 -2.54
N THR A 152 -7.70 -18.25 -1.34
CA THR A 152 -8.22 -16.91 -1.01
C THR A 152 -7.09 -15.94 -0.70
N ALA A 153 -7.35 -14.64 -0.82
CA ALA A 153 -6.42 -13.59 -0.45
C ALA A 153 -5.97 -13.73 1.02
N ASN A 154 -6.84 -14.21 1.91
CA ASN A 154 -6.49 -14.41 3.31
C ASN A 154 -5.65 -15.67 3.56
N ALA A 155 -5.69 -16.66 2.66
CA ALA A 155 -4.96 -17.93 2.80
C ALA A 155 -3.53 -17.86 2.22
N TRP A 156 -3.34 -17.12 1.12
CA TRP A 156 -2.06 -17.00 0.43
C TRP A 156 -0.86 -16.68 1.32
N PRO A 157 -0.93 -15.75 2.30
CA PRO A 157 0.23 -15.44 3.14
C PRO A 157 0.73 -16.64 3.96
N ALA A 158 -0.15 -17.52 4.42
CA ALA A 158 0.25 -18.71 5.18
C ALA A 158 0.84 -19.78 4.25
N ILE A 159 0.21 -19.98 3.09
CA ILE A 159 0.62 -20.97 2.09
C ILE A 159 1.98 -20.61 1.51
N PHE A 160 2.20 -19.35 1.14
CA PHE A 160 3.50 -18.91 0.65
C PHE A 160 4.59 -19.11 1.72
N ARG A 161 4.33 -18.71 2.96
CA ARG A 161 5.32 -18.82 4.05
C ARG A 161 5.69 -20.24 4.43
N SER A 162 4.81 -21.23 4.22
CA SER A 162 5.14 -22.64 4.51
C SER A 162 6.23 -23.18 3.58
N MET A 163 6.43 -22.55 2.42
CA MET A 163 7.43 -22.95 1.42
C MET A 163 8.55 -21.93 1.21
N ALA A 164 8.36 -20.66 1.57
CA ALA A 164 9.29 -19.57 1.23
C ALA A 164 10.73 -19.75 1.74
N ASP A 165 10.96 -20.50 2.81
CA ASP A 165 12.31 -20.84 3.31
C ASP A 165 12.99 -21.97 2.52
N ARG A 166 12.24 -22.64 1.64
CA ARG A 166 12.71 -23.72 0.75
C ARG A 166 12.87 -23.27 -0.70
N THR A 167 12.66 -21.98 -0.98
CA THR A 167 12.79 -21.40 -2.32
C THR A 167 13.98 -20.45 -2.39
N GLY A 168 14.37 -20.05 -3.61
CA GLY A 168 15.40 -19.03 -3.84
C GLY A 168 14.92 -17.58 -3.63
N ILE A 169 13.72 -17.36 -3.07
CA ILE A 169 13.15 -16.02 -2.90
C ILE A 169 13.75 -15.35 -1.65
N ASP A 170 14.42 -14.21 -1.86
CA ASP A 170 14.98 -13.39 -0.78
C ASP A 170 13.89 -12.95 0.21
N LYS A 171 14.22 -12.93 1.50
CA LYS A 171 13.35 -12.46 2.58
C LYS A 171 12.78 -11.06 2.31
N LYS A 172 13.55 -10.17 1.68
CA LYS A 172 13.09 -8.80 1.33
C LYS A 172 11.96 -8.79 0.30
N ASP A 173 11.95 -9.76 -0.61
CA ASP A 173 10.99 -9.85 -1.72
C ASP A 173 9.72 -10.65 -1.36
N ARG A 174 9.70 -11.31 -0.19
CA ARG A 174 8.57 -12.15 0.23
C ARG A 174 7.25 -11.39 0.32
N TRP A 175 7.26 -10.15 0.81
CA TRP A 175 6.02 -9.35 0.87
C TRP A 175 5.53 -8.92 -0.50
N LEU A 176 6.44 -8.65 -1.44
CA LEU A 176 6.09 -8.36 -2.83
C LEU A 176 5.35 -9.56 -3.46
N VAL A 177 5.86 -10.78 -3.26
CA VAL A 177 5.21 -12.01 -3.76
C VAL A 177 3.88 -12.28 -3.03
N ILE A 178 3.83 -12.11 -1.71
CA ILE A 178 2.59 -12.30 -0.94
C ILE A 178 1.51 -11.36 -1.46
N GLU A 179 1.78 -10.06 -1.61
CA GLU A 179 0.77 -9.12 -2.08
C GLU A 179 0.35 -9.35 -3.52
N TYR A 180 1.27 -9.77 -4.39
CA TYR A 180 0.93 -10.24 -5.72
C TYR A 180 -0.07 -11.41 -5.67
N LEU A 181 0.20 -12.44 -4.86
CA LEU A 181 -0.69 -13.59 -4.72
C LEU A 181 -2.05 -13.20 -4.13
N GLN A 182 -2.07 -12.32 -3.12
CA GLN A 182 -3.32 -11.82 -2.55
C GLN A 182 -4.15 -11.01 -3.57
N LYS A 183 -3.51 -10.18 -4.38
CA LYS A 183 -4.16 -9.35 -5.42
C LYS A 183 -4.54 -10.13 -6.68
N ASN A 184 -4.05 -11.36 -6.82
CA ASN A 184 -4.44 -12.30 -7.89
C ASN A 184 -5.28 -13.47 -7.38
N ALA A 185 -5.64 -13.48 -6.09
CA ALA A 185 -6.40 -14.53 -5.44
C ALA A 185 -7.80 -14.72 -6.03
N LYS A 186 -8.44 -15.85 -5.72
CA LYS A 186 -9.77 -16.19 -6.27
C LYS A 186 -10.88 -15.23 -5.87
N ASP A 187 -10.79 -14.67 -4.68
CA ASP A 187 -11.79 -13.80 -4.08
C ASP A 187 -11.36 -12.32 -4.09
N PHE A 188 -10.23 -11.96 -4.72
CA PHE A 188 -9.72 -10.58 -4.72
C PHE A 188 -10.77 -9.56 -5.17
N LYS A 189 -10.94 -8.49 -4.38
CA LYS A 189 -11.77 -7.34 -4.71
C LYS A 189 -10.92 -6.07 -4.82
N THR A 190 -11.18 -5.27 -5.83
CA THR A 190 -10.58 -3.94 -5.97
C THR A 190 -11.06 -3.00 -4.85
N LYS A 191 -10.30 -1.91 -4.64
CA LYS A 191 -10.65 -0.81 -3.73
C LYS A 191 -11.99 -0.16 -4.08
#